data_AF-A0A0C9TJU9-F1
#
_entry.id   AF-A0A0C9TJU9-F1
#
_cell.length_a   1.000
_cell.length_b   1.000
_cell.length_c   1.000
_cell.angle_alpha   90.00
_cell.angle_beta   90.00
_cell.angle_gamma   90.00
#
_symmetry.space_group_name_H-M   'P 1'
#
loop_
_entity.id
_entity.type
_entity.pdbx_description
1 polymer ?
#
loop_
_entity_poly.entity_id
_entity_poly.type
_entity_poly.pdbx_seq_one_letter_code
_entity_poly.pdbx_strand_id
1 'polypeptide(L)'
;PNQKAAHLIVLLSNPRTANRMIRDGVRVQQTLLWCRKLLKEPSRCLKCHKIGAGHFTNACPEKEEKCGTCGANHRTKNCPVIDKQSWYCVNCKTRGHAAWDRGCPVFVAHYNKLVSKVPDNQYKYYP
;
A
#
# COMPACT_ATOMS: atom_id res chain seq x y z
N PRO A 1 -3.78 -3.78 -26.09
CA PRO A 1 -3.39 -4.92 -25.21
C PRO A 1 -1.86 -5.03 -25.08
N ASN A 2 -1.26 -4.32 -24.12
CA ASN A 2 0.20 -4.26 -23.88
C ASN A 2 0.57 -4.59 -22.42
N GLN A 3 -0.34 -5.19 -21.65
CA GLN A 3 -0.07 -5.50 -20.24
C GLN A 3 0.91 -6.68 -20.15
N LYS A 4 2.12 -6.42 -19.62
CA LYS A 4 3.18 -7.43 -19.47
C LYS A 4 3.28 -8.03 -18.07
N ALA A 5 2.62 -7.42 -17.08
CA ALA A 5 2.66 -7.84 -15.69
C ALA A 5 1.32 -7.60 -14.98
N ALA A 6 1.03 -8.41 -13.97
CA ALA A 6 -0.12 -8.28 -13.09
C ALA A 6 0.26 -8.69 -11.66
N HIS A 7 -0.50 -8.20 -10.69
CA HIS A 7 -0.42 -8.68 -9.30
C HIS A 7 -1.61 -9.58 -9.00
N LEU A 8 -1.38 -10.65 -8.25
CA LEU A 8 -2.40 -11.59 -7.82
C LEU A 8 -2.48 -11.58 -6.29
N ILE A 9 -3.71 -11.46 -5.77
CA ILE A 9 -4.03 -11.75 -4.37
C ILE A 9 -4.87 -13.02 -4.37
N VAL A 10 -4.41 -14.04 -3.67
CA VAL A 10 -5.11 -15.34 -3.56
C VAL A 10 -5.69 -15.45 -2.16
N LEU A 11 -6.99 -15.67 -2.07
CA LEU A 11 -7.65 -16.05 -0.83
C LEU A 11 -7.62 -17.57 -0.70
N LEU A 12 -7.15 -18.07 0.43
CA LEU A 12 -7.03 -19.50 0.72
C LEU A 12 -7.83 -19.81 1.99
N SER A 13 -8.50 -20.95 2.00
CA SER A 13 -9.32 -21.39 3.13
C SER A 13 -8.51 -22.05 4.26
N ASN A 14 -7.23 -22.37 4.04
CA ASN A 14 -6.40 -23.03 5.04
C ASN A 14 -4.97 -22.43 5.13
N PRO A 15 -4.43 -22.25 6.34
CA PRO A 15 -3.12 -21.65 6.56
C PRO A 15 -1.98 -22.54 6.09
N ARG A 16 -2.13 -23.88 6.12
CA ARG A 16 -1.09 -24.81 5.67
C ARG A 16 -0.74 -24.62 4.19
N THR A 17 -1.74 -24.44 3.33
CA THR A 17 -1.55 -24.19 1.90
C THR A 17 -0.95 -22.81 1.67
N ALA A 18 -1.43 -21.80 2.38
CA ALA A 18 -0.86 -20.46 2.33
C ALA A 18 0.63 -20.45 2.68
N ASN A 19 1.00 -21.15 3.76
CA ASN A 19 2.38 -21.26 4.21
C ASN A 19 3.25 -22.03 3.22
N ARG A 20 2.72 -23.09 2.60
CA ARG A 20 3.40 -23.80 1.51
C ARG A 20 3.66 -22.89 0.32
N MET A 21 2.69 -22.08 -0.09
CA MET A 21 2.86 -21.12 -1.19
C MET A 21 3.88 -20.03 -0.85
N ILE A 22 3.90 -19.53 0.38
CA ILE A 22 4.90 -18.54 0.85
C ILE A 22 6.31 -19.14 0.87
N ARG A 23 6.46 -20.42 1.27
CA ARG A 23 7.75 -21.09 1.40
C ARG A 23 8.30 -21.57 0.05
N ASP A 24 7.45 -22.23 -0.74
CA ASP A 24 7.85 -22.98 -1.94
C ASP A 24 7.57 -22.21 -3.24
N GLY A 25 6.81 -21.11 -3.15
CA GLY A 25 6.29 -20.39 -4.31
C GLY A 25 5.16 -21.13 -5.02
N VAL A 26 4.72 -20.58 -6.15
CA VAL A 26 3.67 -21.14 -7.02
C VAL A 26 4.15 -21.15 -8.46
N ARG A 27 3.98 -22.26 -9.18
CA ARG A 27 4.25 -22.32 -10.61
C ARG A 27 3.01 -21.94 -11.43
N VAL A 28 3.16 -20.95 -12.30
CA VAL A 28 2.15 -20.55 -13.29
C VAL A 28 2.82 -20.49 -14.66
N GLN A 29 2.32 -21.24 -15.63
CA GLN A 29 2.89 -21.32 -17.00
C GLN A 29 4.43 -21.41 -17.00
N GLN A 30 4.97 -22.43 -16.32
CA GLN A 30 6.41 -22.69 -16.17
C GLN A 30 7.22 -21.64 -15.38
N THR A 31 6.61 -20.53 -14.96
CA THR A 31 7.26 -19.49 -14.15
C THR A 31 7.03 -19.75 -12.66
N LEU A 32 8.11 -19.78 -11.86
CA LEU A 32 8.02 -19.81 -10.40
C LEU A 32 7.79 -18.40 -9.86
N LEU A 33 6.65 -18.20 -9.20
CA LEU A 33 6.26 -16.94 -8.55
C LEU A 33 6.43 -17.07 -7.04
N TRP A 34 7.22 -16.16 -6.45
CA TRP A 34 7.39 -16.09 -5.00
C TRP A 34 6.19 -15.40 -4.35
N CYS A 35 5.54 -16.10 -3.43
CA CYS A 35 4.43 -15.54 -2.67
C CYS A 35 4.90 -14.90 -1.38
N ARG A 36 4.14 -13.92 -0.90
CA ARG A 36 4.34 -13.29 0.40
C ARG A 36 3.00 -13.18 1.12
N LYS A 37 3.04 -13.22 2.45
CA LYS A 37 1.90 -12.91 3.30
C LYS A 37 1.39 -11.50 2.98
N LEU A 38 0.08 -11.35 2.82
CA LEU A 38 -0.54 -10.04 2.68
C LEU A 38 -0.65 -9.40 4.06
N LEU A 39 0.29 -8.51 4.38
CA LEU A 39 0.31 -7.81 5.67
C LEU A 39 -0.77 -6.73 5.70
N LYS A 40 -1.41 -6.57 6.86
CA LYS A 40 -2.36 -5.47 7.08
C LYS A 40 -1.59 -4.16 7.19
N GLU A 41 -1.98 -3.15 6.42
CA GLU A 41 -1.33 -1.84 6.41
C GLU A 41 -2.26 -0.74 6.94
N PRO A 42 -1.71 0.38 7.44
CA PRO A 42 -2.51 1.57 7.76
C PRO A 42 -3.31 2.03 6.55
N SER A 43 -4.61 2.23 6.73
CA SER A 43 -5.44 2.79 5.68
C SER A 43 -5.15 4.28 5.49
N ARG A 44 -5.27 4.72 4.25
CA ARG A 44 -5.21 6.13 3.85
C ARG A 44 -6.47 6.50 3.09
N CYS A 45 -6.99 7.69 3.31
CA CYS A 45 -8.09 8.20 2.50
C CYS A 45 -7.60 8.41 1.06
N LEU A 46 -8.31 7.92 0.05
CA LEU A 46 -7.89 8.08 -1.35
C LEU A 46 -8.22 9.48 -1.92
N LYS A 47 -9.00 10.30 -1.20
CA LYS A 47 -9.26 11.70 -1.56
C LYS A 47 -8.17 12.65 -1.06
N CYS A 48 -7.81 12.55 0.22
CA CYS A 48 -6.89 13.49 0.86
C CYS A 48 -5.51 12.90 1.17
N HIS A 49 -5.34 11.59 1.01
CA HIS A 49 -4.11 10.83 1.28
C HIS A 49 -3.59 10.86 2.72
N LYS A 50 -4.36 11.40 3.67
CA LYS A 50 -4.05 11.36 5.10
C LYS A 50 -4.14 9.92 5.63
N ILE A 51 -3.12 9.48 6.35
CA ILE A 51 -3.05 8.19 7.04
C ILE A 51 -3.67 8.32 8.43
N GLY A 52 -4.47 7.34 8.84
CA GLY A 52 -5.03 7.30 10.19
C GLY A 52 -6.04 8.41 10.53
N ALA A 53 -6.58 9.10 9.52
CA ALA A 53 -7.53 10.21 9.71
C ALA A 53 -8.97 9.77 10.03
N GLY A 54 -9.22 8.47 10.24
CA GLY A 54 -10.52 7.93 10.64
C GLY A 54 -11.63 8.02 9.59
N HIS A 55 -11.31 8.35 8.33
CA HIS A 55 -12.30 8.46 7.26
C HIS A 55 -11.80 7.88 5.95
N PHE A 56 -12.75 7.56 5.07
CA PHE A 56 -12.52 7.14 3.69
C PHE A 56 -13.01 8.21 2.71
N THR A 57 -12.81 7.97 1.41
CA THR A 57 -13.14 8.91 0.33
C THR A 57 -14.57 9.45 0.40
N ASN A 58 -15.55 8.61 0.74
CA ASN A 58 -16.97 8.97 0.81
C ASN A 58 -17.31 9.94 1.96
N ALA A 59 -16.54 9.91 3.06
CA ALA A 59 -16.73 10.72 4.25
C ALA A 59 -15.59 11.76 4.41
N CYS A 60 -14.85 12.04 3.33
CA CYS A 60 -13.71 12.95 3.40
C CYS A 60 -14.17 14.41 3.39
N PRO A 61 -13.77 15.23 4.37
CA PRO A 61 -14.21 16.62 4.48
C PRO A 61 -13.50 17.57 3.49
N GLU A 62 -12.40 17.13 2.86
CA GLU A 62 -11.73 17.93 1.84
C GLU A 62 -12.67 18.12 0.64
N LYS A 63 -12.75 19.34 0.11
CA LYS A 63 -13.60 19.63 -1.08
C LYS A 63 -13.00 18.97 -2.33
N GLU A 64 -11.70 19.16 -2.54
CA GLU A 64 -10.98 18.71 -3.72
C GLU A 64 -10.20 17.41 -3.46
N GLU A 65 -9.95 16.64 -4.53
CA GLU A 65 -9.08 15.46 -4.51
C GLU A 65 -7.61 15.90 -4.59
N LYS A 66 -6.78 15.39 -3.69
CA LYS A 66 -5.33 15.63 -3.71
C LYS A 66 -4.62 14.52 -4.48
N CYS A 67 -3.54 14.88 -5.13
CA CYS A 67 -2.66 13.94 -5.80
C CYS A 67 -1.80 13.19 -4.78
N GLY A 68 -1.75 11.87 -4.89
CA GLY A 68 -0.93 11.02 -4.04
C GLY A 68 0.56 11.10 -4.32
N THR A 69 0.95 11.66 -5.46
CA THR A 69 2.35 11.78 -5.90
C THR A 69 2.93 13.17 -5.60
N CYS A 70 2.24 14.25 -5.95
CA CYS A 70 2.74 15.62 -5.78
C CYS A 70 1.93 16.48 -4.79
N GLY A 71 0.83 15.96 -4.23
CA GLY A 71 0.02 16.67 -3.24
C GLY A 71 -0.87 17.81 -3.74
N ALA A 72 -0.81 18.15 -5.05
CA ALA A 72 -1.63 19.18 -5.67
C ALA A 72 -3.09 18.74 -5.89
N ASN A 73 -3.98 19.67 -6.23
CA ASN A 73 -5.43 19.42 -6.34
C ASN A 73 -5.81 18.86 -7.71
N HIS A 74 -5.48 17.59 -7.92
CA HIS A 74 -5.93 16.82 -9.07
C HIS A 74 -5.87 15.32 -8.78
N ARG A 75 -6.54 14.52 -9.63
CA ARG A 75 -6.47 13.06 -9.53
C ARG A 75 -5.05 12.57 -9.75
N THR A 76 -4.63 11.57 -8.96
CA THR A 76 -3.28 10.98 -9.09
C THR A 76 -3.00 10.45 -10.50
N LYS A 77 -4.01 9.87 -11.16
CA LYS A 77 -3.89 9.37 -12.54
C LYS A 77 -3.61 10.45 -13.59
N ASN A 78 -3.88 11.71 -13.29
CA ASN A 78 -3.67 12.85 -14.18
C ASN A 78 -2.43 13.67 -13.76
N CYS A 79 -1.55 13.11 -12.91
CA CYS A 79 -0.39 13.83 -12.41
C CYS A 79 0.64 14.04 -13.52
N PRO A 80 1.06 15.29 -13.80
CA PRO A 80 2.13 15.55 -14.76
C PRO A 80 3.53 15.34 -14.17
N VAL A 81 3.64 15.15 -12.85
CA VAL A 81 4.92 15.02 -12.16
C VAL A 81 5.49 13.61 -12.32
N ILE A 82 6.61 13.52 -13.04
CA ILE A 82 7.35 12.28 -13.27
C ILE A 82 8.61 12.24 -12.39
N ASP A 83 9.24 13.39 -12.20
CA ASP A 83 10.46 13.52 -11.39
C ASP A 83 10.20 13.26 -9.90
N LYS A 84 11.08 12.44 -9.29
CA LYS A 84 10.97 12.04 -7.88
C LYS A 84 11.24 13.18 -6.91
N GLN A 85 12.10 14.15 -7.25
CA GLN A 85 12.40 15.29 -6.37
C GLN A 85 11.17 16.19 -6.20
N SER A 86 10.32 16.21 -7.22
CA SER A 86 9.05 16.93 -7.25
C SER A 86 7.90 16.17 -6.56
N TRP A 87 8.12 14.94 -6.08
CA TRP A 87 7.13 14.23 -5.28
C TRP A 87 6.98 14.89 -3.92
N TYR A 88 5.77 14.86 -3.38
CA TYR A 88 5.44 15.47 -2.10
C TYR A 88 4.48 14.60 -1.31
N CYS A 89 4.78 14.41 -0.03
CA CYS A 89 3.95 13.62 0.86
C CYS A 89 3.13 14.54 1.77
N VAL A 90 1.79 14.45 1.66
CA VAL A 90 0.85 15.23 2.48
C VAL A 90 0.89 14.88 3.97
N ASN A 91 1.44 13.71 4.34
CA ASN A 91 1.48 13.23 5.72
C ASN A 91 2.67 13.82 6.50
N CYS A 92 3.89 13.69 5.97
CA CYS A 92 5.10 14.23 6.59
C CYS A 92 5.47 15.63 6.09
N LYS A 93 4.77 16.15 5.07
CA LYS A 93 4.99 17.48 4.48
C LYS A 93 6.39 17.71 3.92
N THR A 94 7.00 16.66 3.37
CA THR A 94 8.34 16.73 2.75
C THR A 94 8.30 16.34 1.28
N ARG A 95 9.31 16.82 0.54
CA ARG A 95 9.55 16.43 -0.86
C ARG A 95 10.46 15.20 -0.95
N GLY A 96 10.51 14.60 -2.14
CA GLY A 96 11.38 13.46 -2.46
C GLY A 96 10.69 12.10 -2.34
N HIS A 97 9.45 12.04 -1.83
CA HIS A 97 8.62 10.85 -1.89
C HIS A 97 7.13 11.19 -1.96
N ALA A 98 6.34 10.22 -2.43
CA ALA A 98 4.91 10.32 -2.58
C ALA A 98 4.15 9.93 -1.30
N ALA A 99 2.89 10.31 -1.17
CA ALA A 99 2.05 9.96 -0.02
C ALA A 99 1.72 8.46 0.11
N TRP A 100 2.06 7.65 -0.89
CA TRP A 100 1.92 6.19 -0.89
C TRP A 100 3.24 5.46 -0.59
N ASP A 101 4.33 6.20 -0.33
CA ASP A 101 5.62 5.61 0.02
C ASP A 101 5.60 4.96 1.41
N ARG A 102 6.07 3.71 1.47
CA ARG A 102 6.17 2.91 2.71
C ARG A 102 7.38 3.28 3.57
N GLY A 103 8.34 4.03 3.02
CA GLY A 103 9.46 4.64 3.76
C GLY A 103 9.09 5.97 4.44
N CYS A 104 7.88 6.48 4.24
CA CYS A 104 7.44 7.71 4.91
C CYS A 104 7.46 7.53 6.43
N PRO A 105 8.11 8.43 7.21
CA PRO A 105 8.20 8.28 8.66
C PRO A 105 6.82 8.25 9.35
N VAL A 106 5.83 8.97 8.80
CA VAL A 106 4.45 8.92 9.30
C VAL A 106 3.82 7.56 9.02
N PHE A 107 4.02 7.00 7.83
CA PHE A 107 3.54 5.64 7.51
C PHE A 107 4.15 4.61 8.46
N VAL A 108 5.47 4.63 8.64
CA VAL A 108 6.20 3.72 9.53
C VAL A 108 5.67 3.80 10.96
N ALA A 109 5.46 5.02 11.48
CA ALA A 109 4.90 5.20 12.82
C ALA A 109 3.49 4.60 12.97
N HIS A 110 2.62 4.79 11.96
CA HIS A 110 1.28 4.18 11.97
C HIS A 110 1.33 2.66 11.77
N TYR A 111 2.25 2.16 10.95
CA TYR A 111 2.45 0.74 10.71
C TYR A 111 2.89 0.03 11.99
N ASN A 112 3.88 0.57 12.71
CA ASN A 112 4.33 0.01 13.98
C ASN A 112 3.22 -0.04 15.03
N LYS A 113 2.40 1.01 15.13
CA LYS A 113 1.20 1.04 15.99
C LYS A 113 0.13 0.02 15.60
N LEU A 114 0.05 -0.35 14.32
CA LEU A 114 -0.88 -1.35 13.82
C LEU A 114 -0.36 -2.76 14.10
N VAL A 115 0.91 -3.02 13.80
CA VAL A 115 1.55 -4.33 13.98
C VAL A 115 1.55 -4.76 15.45
N SER A 116 1.67 -3.82 16.39
CA SER A 116 1.56 -4.14 17.82
C SER A 116 0.16 -4.65 18.22
N LYS A 117 -0.87 -4.32 17.44
CA LYS A 117 -2.27 -4.74 17.67
C LYS A 117 -2.73 -5.88 16.78
N VAL A 118 -1.93 -6.25 15.78
CA VAL A 118 -2.25 -7.30 14.80
C VAL A 118 -1.14 -8.35 14.87
N PRO A 119 -1.25 -9.34 15.78
CA PRO A 119 -0.24 -10.39 15.96
C PRO A 119 0.13 -11.08 14.65
N ASP A 120 -0.86 -11.23 13.76
CA ASP A 120 -0.68 -11.88 12.47
C ASP A 120 0.38 -11.20 11.58
N ASN A 121 0.58 -9.89 11.70
CA ASN A 121 1.61 -9.19 10.94
C ASN A 121 3.04 -9.46 11.43
N GLN A 122 3.21 -10.03 12.63
CA GLN A 122 4.52 -10.27 13.24
C GLN A 122 5.18 -11.57 12.74
N TYR A 123 4.40 -12.44 12.08
CA TYR A 123 4.86 -13.73 11.61
C TYR A 123 4.96 -13.79 10.08
N LYS A 124 6.02 -14.45 9.58
CA LYS A 124 6.19 -14.73 8.15
C LYS A 124 5.07 -15.64 7.61
N TYR A 125 4.61 -16.56 8.44
CA TYR A 125 3.59 -17.56 8.13
C TYR A 125 2.26 -17.22 8.82
N TYR A 126 1.16 -17.80 8.34
CA TYR A 126 -0.10 -17.83 9.06
C TYR A 126 -0.01 -18.87 10.19
N PRO A 127 -0.55 -18.58 11.39
CA PRO A 127 -0.59 -19.54 12.49
C PRO A 127 -1.41 -20.79 12.13
#